data_AF-A0A355BYW8-F1
#
_entry.id   AF-A0A355BYW8-F1
#
_cell.length_a   1.000
_cell.length_b   1.000
_cell.length_c   1.000
_cell.angle_alpha   90.00
_cell.angle_beta   90.00
_cell.angle_gamma   90.00
#
_symmetry.space_group_name_H-M   'P 1'
#
loop_
_entity.id
_entity.type
_entity.pdbx_description
1 polymer ?
#
loop_
_entity_poly.entity_id
_entity_poly.type
_entity_poly.pdbx_seq_one_letter_code
_entity_poly.pdbx_strand_id
1 'polypeptide(L)' 'MDWRANPRAAALKPAIVITDDKGKALKLETGGEARYQLPVDAILSVEDGDVIRVGDALARIPTEGAKTRDITGGL' A
#
# COMPACT_ATOMS: atom_id res chain seq x y z
N MET A 1 -18.62 3.58 7.66
CA MET A 1 -17.88 4.87 7.71
C MET A 1 -17.05 4.97 6.43
N ASP A 2 -17.59 5.61 5.40
CA ASP A 2 -16.91 5.80 4.11
C ASP A 2 -15.83 6.87 4.24
N TRP A 3 -14.56 6.46 4.22
CA TRP A 3 -13.43 7.38 4.29
C TRP A 3 -13.36 8.34 3.10
N ARG A 4 -13.95 7.96 1.96
CA ARG A 4 -14.07 8.79 0.74
C ARG A 4 -14.88 10.08 0.94
N ALA A 5 -15.74 10.14 1.95
CA ALA A 5 -16.54 11.33 2.27
C ALA A 5 -15.82 12.33 3.20
N ASN A 6 -14.66 11.95 3.76
CA ASN A 6 -13.93 12.79 4.70
C ASN A 6 -12.78 13.54 3.97
N PRO A 7 -12.81 14.88 3.85
CA PRO A 7 -11.77 15.64 3.15
C PRO A 7 -10.37 15.47 3.78
N ARG A 8 -10.28 15.04 5.05
CA ARG A 8 -9.01 14.67 5.68
C ARG A 8 -8.44 13.35 5.17
N ALA A 9 -9.28 12.44 4.70
CA ALA A 9 -8.85 11.14 4.21
C ALA A 9 -8.14 11.22 2.84
N ALA A 10 -8.48 12.22 2.03
CA ALA A 10 -7.76 12.54 0.80
C ALA A 10 -6.30 13.00 1.04
N ALA A 11 -6.00 13.50 2.24
CA ALA A 11 -4.66 13.91 2.64
C ALA A 11 -3.86 12.81 3.37
N LEU A 12 -4.49 11.68 3.69
CA LEU A 12 -3.82 10.58 4.35
C LEU A 12 -2.86 9.91 3.37
N LYS A 13 -1.60 9.79 3.80
CA LYS A 13 -0.55 9.07 3.09
C LYS A 13 -0.21 7.84 3.94
N PRO A 14 -1.02 6.77 3.87
CA PRO A 14 -0.73 5.56 4.63
C PRO A 14 0.64 5.02 4.20
N ALA A 15 1.36 4.41 5.14
CA ALA A 15 2.65 3.81 4.89
C ALA A 15 2.87 2.65 5.84
N ILE A 16 3.52 1.60 5.36
CA ILE A 16 4.06 0.53 6.19
C ILE A 16 5.51 0.86 6.49
N VAL A 17 5.90 0.70 7.75
CA VAL A 17 7.30 0.79 8.18
C VAL A 17 7.69 -0.58 8.70
N ILE A 18 8.77 -1.14 8.16
CA ILE A 18 9.33 -2.38 8.67
C ILE A 18 10.24 -2.03 9.84
N THR A 19 9.93 -2.59 11.00
CA THR A 19 10.73 -2.42 12.22
C THR A 19 11.40 -3.72 12.63
N ASP A 20 12.56 -3.60 13.26
CA ASP A 20 13.21 -4.70 13.98
C ASP A 20 12.47 -5.01 15.29
N ASP A 21 12.81 -6.11 15.96
CA ASP A 21 12.23 -6.58 17.24
C ASP A 21 12.26 -5.51 18.36
N LYS A 22 13.17 -4.54 18.21
CA LYS A 22 13.34 -3.40 19.12
C LYS A 22 12.49 -2.17 18.73
N GLY A 23 11.58 -2.29 17.79
CA GLY A 23 10.72 -1.21 17.29
C GLY A 23 11.45 -0.13 16.49
N LYS A 24 12.69 -0.38 16.06
CA LYS A 24 13.46 0.55 15.22
C LYS A 24 13.19 0.27 13.76
N ALA A 25 12.88 1.30 12.98
CA ALA A 25 12.74 1.20 11.54
C ALA A 25 14.02 0.60 10.94
N LEU A 26 13.87 -0.46 10.16
CA LEU A 26 14.96 -1.07 9.44
C LEU A 26 15.52 -0.06 8.44
N LYS A 27 16.84 -0.06 8.29
CA LYS A 27 17.51 0.74 7.28
C LYS A 27 17.79 -0.18 6.09
N LEU A 28 17.25 0.18 4.93
CA LEU A 28 17.55 -0.48 3.68
C LEU A 28 19.05 -0.32 3.36
N GLU A 29 19.62 -1.29 2.64
CA GLU A 29 21.01 -1.21 2.17
C GLU A 29 21.27 0.03 1.29
N THR A 30 20.22 0.55 0.66
CA THR A 30 20.23 1.82 -0.09
C THR A 30 20.28 3.07 0.79
N GLY A 31 20.33 2.94 2.11
CA GLY A 31 20.52 4.03 3.06
C GLY A 31 19.24 4.72 3.55
N GLY A 32 18.08 4.38 2.96
CA GLY A 32 16.76 4.88 3.39
C GLY A 32 16.14 4.04 4.50
N GLU A 33 15.13 4.59 5.18
CA GLU A 33 14.25 3.80 6.07
C GLU A 33 13.41 2.82 5.23
N ALA A 34 13.15 1.63 5.76
CA ALA A 34 12.27 0.61 5.19
C ALA A 34 10.80 1.02 5.32
N ARG A 35 10.46 2.16 4.70
CA ARG A 35 9.14 2.78 4.70
C ARG A 35 8.56 2.73 3.29
N TYR A 36 7.43 2.07 3.16
CA TYR A 36 6.72 1.90 1.90
C TYR A 36 5.41 2.65 1.97
N GLN A 37 5.27 3.69 1.13
CA GLN A 37 4.02 4.43 1.02
C GLN A 37 2.97 3.59 0.31
N LEU A 38 1.74 3.65 0.80
CA LEU A 38 0.60 2.93 0.26
C LEU A 38 -0.47 3.93 -0.22
N PRO A 39 -1.23 3.57 -1.27
CA PRO A 39 -2.47 4.26 -1.55
C PRO A 39 -3.53 3.91 -0.51
N VAL A 40 -4.49 4.79 -0.36
CA VAL A 40 -5.65 4.66 0.54
C VAL A 40 -6.58 3.49 0.19
N ASP A 41 -6.60 3.05 -1.08
CA ASP A 41 -7.33 1.86 -1.54
C ASP A 41 -6.49 0.57 -1.51
N ALA A 42 -5.29 0.59 -0.90
CA ALA A 42 -4.47 -0.62 -0.76
C ALA A 42 -5.12 -1.64 0.19
N ILE A 43 -5.09 -2.90 -0.21
CA ILE A 43 -5.53 -4.02 0.61
C ILE A 43 -4.30 -4.60 1.32
N LEU A 44 -4.24 -4.46 2.64
CA LEU A 44 -3.17 -5.02 3.46
C LEU A 44 -3.24 -6.55 3.42
N SER A 45 -2.09 -7.20 3.23
CA SER A 45 -1.96 -8.66 3.29
C SER A 45 -1.30 -9.13 4.59
N VAL A 46 -0.94 -8.19 5.46
CA VAL A 46 -0.24 -8.39 6.73
C VAL A 46 -0.96 -7.60 7.83
N GLU A 47 -0.82 -8.04 9.08
CA GLU A 47 -1.34 -7.34 10.27
C GLU A 47 -0.22 -6.61 11.03
N ASP A 48 -0.61 -5.78 12.00
CA ASP A 48 0.34 -5.07 12.86
C ASP A 48 1.11 -6.07 13.75
N GLY A 49 2.45 -6.00 13.71
CA GLY A 49 3.32 -6.91 14.44
C GLY A 49 3.57 -8.27 13.76
N ASP A 50 3.08 -8.47 12.54
CA ASP A 50 3.31 -9.71 11.81
C ASP A 50 4.77 -9.84 11.34
N VAL A 51 5.32 -11.07 11.39
CA VAL A 51 6.72 -11.33 11.06
C VAL A 51 6.85 -11.65 9.57
N ILE A 52 7.28 -10.66 8.80
CA ILE A 52 7.45 -10.76 7.36
C ILE A 52 8.89 -11.10 6.98
N ARG A 53 9.07 -11.75 5.82
CA ARG A 53 10.37 -12.04 5.21
C ARG A 53 10.57 -11.25 3.92
N VAL A 54 11.81 -11.19 3.48
CA VAL A 54 12.15 -10.59 2.17
C VAL A 54 11.41 -11.36 1.08
N GLY A 55 10.58 -10.65 0.31
CA GLY A 55 9.75 -11.22 -0.76
C GLY A 55 8.29 -11.41 -0.40
N ASP A 56 7.89 -11.23 0.87
CA ASP A 56 6.48 -11.30 1.26
C ASP A 56 5.70 -10.07 0.76
N ALA A 57 4.43 -10.31 0.41
CA ALA A 57 3.53 -9.27 -0.05
C ALA A 57 2.96 -8.49 1.15
N LEU A 58 3.31 -7.21 1.27
CA LEU A 58 2.82 -6.35 2.35
C LEU A 58 1.39 -5.85 2.10
N ALA A 59 1.14 -5.42 0.87
CA ALA A 59 -0.15 -4.92 0.46
C ALA A 59 -0.35 -5.15 -1.04
N ARG A 60 -1.60 -5.32 -1.44
CA ARG A 60 -2.02 -5.40 -2.83
C ARG A 60 -2.71 -4.10 -3.20
N ILE A 61 -2.19 -3.44 -4.23
CA ILE A 61 -2.84 -2.29 -4.82
C ILE A 61 -3.76 -2.86 -5.90
N PRO A 62 -5.09 -2.78 -5.76
CA PRO A 62 -5.99 -3.17 -6.82
C PRO A 62 -5.77 -2.22 -8.00
N THR A 63 -5.11 -2.71 -9.05
CA THR A 63 -5.15 -2.06 -10.34
C THR A 63 -6.56 -2.28 -10.89
N GLU A 64 -7.31 -1.19 -11.08
CA GLU A 64 -8.59 -1.25 -11.79
C GLU A 64 -8.27 -1.81 -13.19
N GLY A 65 -8.53 -3.12 -13.35
CA GLY A 65 -8.21 -3.87 -14.55
C GLY A 65 -8.77 -3.10 -15.72
N ALA A 66 -7.89 -2.83 -16.69
CA ALA A 66 -8.17 -2.11 -17.91
C ALA A 66 -9.65 -2.27 -18.29
N LYS A 67 -10.44 -1.21 -18.07
CA LYS A 67 -11.68 -1.07 -18.82
C LYS A 67 -11.22 -1.09 -20.26
N THR A 68 -11.33 -2.25 -20.89
CA THR A 68 -11.38 -2.38 -22.33
C THR A 68 -12.45 -1.38 -22.72
N ARG A 69 -12.02 -0.19 -23.15
CA ARG A 69 -12.88 0.71 -23.90
C ARG A 69 -13.21 -0.16 -25.10
N ASP A 70 -14.40 -0.73 -25.13
CA ASP A 70 -14.93 -1.47 -26.26
C ASP A 70 -14.67 -0.66 -27.53
N ILE A 71 -13.56 -0.97 -28.24
CA ILE A 71 -13.28 -0.46 -29.59
C ILE A 71 -14.06 -1.33 -30.58
N THR A 72 -15.32 -1.62 -30.27
CA THR A 72 -16.24 -2.40 -31.10
C THR A 72 -17.64 -1.86 -30.84
N GLY A 73 -17.85 -0.61 -31.23
CA GLY A 73 -19.08 0.13 -30.98
C GLY A 73 -19.48 1.07 -32.12
N GLY A 74 -19.32 0.62 -33.38
CA GLY A 74 -19.99 1.21 -34.53
C GLY A 74 -19.25 2.33 -35.27
N LEU A 75 -19.32 2.24 -36.59
CA LEU A 75 -18.91 3.21 -37.62
C LEU A 75 -19.50 4.60 -37.38
#